data_AF-A0A7W5VD89-F1
#
_entry.id   AF-A0A7W5VD89-F1
#
_cell.length_a   1.000
_cell.length_b   1.000
_cell.length_c   1.000
_cell.angle_alpha   90.00
_cell.angle_beta   90.00
_cell.angle_gamma   90.00
#
_symmetry.space_group_name_H-M   'P 1'
#
loop_
_entity.id
_entity.type
_entity.pdbx_description
1 polymer ?
#
loop_
_entity_poly.entity_id
_entity_poly.type
_entity_poly.pdbx_seq_one_letter_code
_entity_poly.pdbx_strand_id
1 'polypeptide(L)'
;MLKDRGAVRALSQLAPVFGEVLALRALLDENPLNDDAAWLIATGKGFANADPITGMSNRAVAVLDKGEGAARRVRVEGSLGREGSLLAFLGNIAELGTTGRVLIQSVEGPDGVVRHVVQAPGMRAGRPDNDSPQDLLGAFSSAVLDSSPYSRALSRAVEDYGLPEGAEVALIGHSAGGAAIMNLAQDAGFCARHTVTHVVAVGAPVDFKRPADPRTWVASVTNQHDIIPTLDGQGAGGCFELHPDWYVVDYFDSTHLFPLCHSIEHYLANLVADLPEERGRIDTALSAYRGPVVREQAYLLFDRAPHPEGFPFLTVPTRMEEGVELPVRCQDGSALTAWFGADPAAADLLLEGTGFGQAVRAGGRALVVVHAAWNRRSSLGAYRELHLGVVVADPWRSRSLLVWPDLLRGADRRRSGLHLAGSVVDAERVAGAASLVWGGEPYVLPVGFGLAGGSVDVEVGGLLRLRGRLGPWAPVGESDLVGYVSGQAATLRACVRTRGWARLHPAPSARLAVARSAHPLAVRLSELGLDGARPLLCVTAPRRQSLTDTAVPLSTG
;
A
#
# COMPACT_ATOMS: atom_id res chain seq x y z
N MET A 1 -24.75 -8.86 -9.80
CA MET A 1 -25.66 -8.91 -10.97
C MET A 1 -25.68 -10.36 -11.48
N LEU A 2 -26.65 -10.81 -12.28
CA LEU A 2 -26.77 -12.17 -12.86
C LEU A 2 -27.52 -13.24 -12.01
N LYS A 3 -28.73 -12.92 -11.54
CA LYS A 3 -29.78 -13.93 -11.29
C LYS A 3 -30.71 -14.13 -12.50
N ASP A 4 -30.51 -13.38 -13.57
CA ASP A 4 -31.37 -13.37 -14.75
C ASP A 4 -30.90 -14.42 -15.77
N ARG A 5 -31.70 -15.48 -15.93
CA ARG A 5 -31.45 -16.56 -16.89
C ARG A 5 -31.45 -16.07 -18.35
N GLY A 6 -32.15 -14.97 -18.65
CA GLY A 6 -32.16 -14.36 -19.98
C GLY A 6 -30.82 -13.72 -20.33
N ALA A 7 -30.25 -12.93 -19.40
CA ALA A 7 -28.94 -12.30 -19.58
C ALA A 7 -27.82 -13.33 -19.74
N VAL A 8 -27.86 -14.41 -18.95
CA VAL A 8 -26.92 -15.54 -19.04
C VAL A 8 -26.97 -16.20 -20.43
N ARG A 9 -28.17 -16.46 -20.95
CA ARG A 9 -28.35 -17.07 -22.27
C ARG A 9 -27.86 -16.16 -23.40
N ALA A 10 -28.13 -14.86 -23.31
CA ALA A 10 -27.67 -13.88 -24.29
C ALA A 10 -26.15 -13.73 -24.30
N LEU A 11 -25.51 -13.63 -23.13
CA LEU A 11 -24.05 -13.56 -23.02
C LEU A 11 -23.39 -14.83 -23.57
N SER A 12 -23.93 -16.00 -23.25
CA SER A 12 -23.42 -17.29 -23.76
C SER A 12 -23.45 -17.38 -25.29
N GLN A 13 -24.51 -16.84 -25.93
CA GLN A 13 -24.62 -16.80 -27.40
C GLN A 13 -23.68 -15.79 -28.06
N LEU A 14 -23.38 -14.69 -27.37
CA LEU A 14 -22.48 -13.65 -27.86
C LEU A 14 -21.00 -13.95 -27.58
N ALA A 15 -20.69 -14.87 -26.65
CA ALA A 15 -19.34 -15.13 -26.19
C ALA A 15 -18.32 -15.38 -27.32
N PRO A 16 -18.62 -16.21 -28.36
CA PRO A 16 -17.67 -16.49 -29.44
C PRO A 16 -17.35 -15.28 -30.33
N VAL A 17 -18.16 -14.22 -30.28
CA VAL A 17 -17.98 -12.99 -31.07
C VAL A 17 -17.87 -11.75 -30.19
N PHE A 18 -17.59 -11.95 -28.89
CA PHE A 18 -17.71 -10.88 -27.90
C PHE A 18 -16.65 -9.80 -28.10
N GLY A 19 -15.43 -10.19 -28.49
CA GLY A 19 -14.35 -9.25 -28.80
C GLY A 19 -14.70 -8.33 -29.97
N GLU A 20 -15.25 -8.88 -31.06
CA GLU A 20 -15.70 -8.13 -32.23
C GLU A 20 -16.88 -7.21 -31.89
N VAL A 21 -17.81 -7.68 -31.06
CA VAL A 21 -18.95 -6.87 -30.59
C VAL A 21 -18.46 -5.70 -29.73
N LEU A 22 -17.46 -5.90 -28.87
CA LEU A 22 -16.84 -4.82 -28.09
C LEU A 22 -16.12 -3.82 -28.99
N ALA A 23 -15.35 -4.28 -29.98
CA ALA A 23 -14.70 -3.41 -30.95
C ALA A 23 -15.71 -2.58 -31.75
N LEU A 24 -16.78 -3.20 -32.26
CA LEU A 24 -17.84 -2.52 -32.98
C LEU A 24 -18.56 -1.49 -32.10
N ARG A 25 -18.86 -1.85 -30.85
CA ARG A 25 -19.49 -0.91 -29.91
C ARG A 25 -18.59 0.30 -29.64
N ALA A 26 -17.30 0.08 -29.45
CA ALA A 26 -16.32 1.14 -29.22
C ALA A 26 -16.12 2.03 -30.45
N LEU A 27 -16.18 1.50 -31.68
CA LEU A 27 -16.16 2.31 -32.91
C LEU A 27 -17.44 3.12 -33.15
N LEU A 28 -18.55 2.74 -32.51
CA LEU A 28 -19.87 3.35 -32.70
C LEU A 28 -20.26 4.31 -31.58
N ASP A 29 -19.43 4.47 -30.55
CA ASP A 29 -19.76 5.29 -29.37
C ASP A 29 -19.39 6.78 -29.49
N GLU A 30 -18.88 7.19 -30.66
CA GLU A 30 -18.42 8.54 -30.99
C GLU A 30 -17.31 9.08 -30.05
N ASN A 31 -16.64 8.21 -29.29
CA ASN A 31 -15.51 8.58 -28.45
C ASN A 31 -14.17 8.32 -29.16
N PRO A 32 -13.44 9.37 -29.60
CA PRO A 32 -12.21 9.21 -30.35
C PRO A 32 -11.08 8.54 -29.56
N LEU A 33 -11.18 8.44 -28.23
CA LEU A 33 -10.23 7.68 -27.39
C LEU A 33 -10.46 6.16 -27.48
N ASN A 34 -11.65 5.74 -27.87
CA ASN A 34 -12.04 4.35 -28.01
C ASN A 34 -11.83 3.83 -29.43
N ASP A 35 -11.86 4.71 -30.44
CA ASP A 35 -11.66 4.35 -31.85
C ASP A 35 -10.29 3.69 -32.10
N ASP A 36 -9.22 4.24 -31.54
CA ASP A 36 -7.87 3.66 -31.67
C ASP A 36 -7.77 2.29 -30.98
N ALA A 37 -8.32 2.16 -29.76
CA ALA A 37 -8.38 0.87 -29.04
C ALA A 37 -9.16 -0.17 -29.85
N ALA A 38 -10.31 0.24 -30.39
CA ALA A 38 -11.21 -0.63 -31.13
C ALA A 38 -10.62 -1.08 -32.46
N TRP A 39 -9.86 -0.22 -33.16
CA TRP A 39 -9.10 -0.62 -34.34
C TRP A 39 -7.97 -1.58 -34.02
N LEU A 40 -7.27 -1.41 -32.89
CA LEU A 40 -6.22 -2.35 -32.45
C LEU A 40 -6.80 -3.74 -32.14
N ILE A 41 -7.95 -3.77 -31.46
CA ILE A 41 -8.73 -4.99 -31.19
C ILE A 41 -9.20 -5.63 -32.51
N ALA A 42 -9.87 -4.86 -33.38
CA ALA A 42 -10.45 -5.38 -34.62
C ALA A 42 -9.40 -5.87 -35.64
N THR A 43 -8.17 -5.36 -35.57
CA THR A 43 -7.11 -5.71 -36.54
C THR A 43 -6.04 -6.63 -35.98
N GLY A 44 -6.09 -6.97 -34.68
CA GLY A 44 -5.05 -7.74 -34.00
C GLY A 44 -3.67 -7.07 -33.99
N LYS A 45 -3.59 -5.76 -34.29
CA LYS A 45 -2.32 -5.03 -34.51
C LYS A 45 -1.74 -4.39 -33.24
N GLY A 46 -2.37 -4.55 -32.07
CA GLY A 46 -1.78 -4.11 -30.82
C GLY A 46 -2.73 -4.17 -29.63
N PHE A 47 -2.23 -3.70 -28.48
CA PHE A 47 -2.91 -3.69 -27.20
C PHE A 47 -4.03 -2.63 -27.16
N ALA A 48 -5.18 -2.95 -26.57
CA ALA A 48 -6.21 -1.96 -26.30
C ALA A 48 -5.60 -0.82 -25.45
N ASN A 49 -5.62 0.43 -25.93
CA ASN A 49 -5.07 1.59 -25.21
C ASN A 49 -6.10 2.27 -24.29
N ALA A 50 -7.34 1.78 -24.31
CA ALA A 50 -8.46 2.18 -23.48
C ALA A 50 -9.39 0.99 -23.21
N ASP A 51 -10.15 1.07 -22.11
CA ASP A 51 -11.13 0.07 -21.72
C ASP A 51 -12.29 0.00 -22.71
N PRO A 52 -12.53 -1.13 -23.39
CA PRO A 52 -13.63 -1.26 -24.35
C PRO A 52 -15.04 -1.24 -23.70
N ILE A 53 -15.14 -1.36 -22.38
CA ILE A 53 -16.42 -1.31 -21.65
C ILE A 53 -16.74 0.10 -21.14
N THR A 54 -15.77 0.80 -20.54
CA THR A 54 -15.95 2.15 -19.95
C THR A 54 -15.38 3.30 -20.77
N GLY A 55 -14.48 3.02 -21.72
CA GLY A 55 -13.76 4.01 -22.53
C GLY A 55 -12.62 4.73 -21.81
N MET A 56 -12.22 4.27 -20.63
CA MET A 56 -11.11 4.87 -19.88
C MET A 56 -9.75 4.42 -20.44
N SER A 57 -8.89 5.36 -20.82
CA SER A 57 -7.53 5.04 -21.27
C SER A 57 -6.75 4.23 -20.22
N ASN A 58 -5.86 3.33 -20.66
CA ASN A 58 -5.00 2.54 -19.76
C ASN A 58 -4.13 3.44 -18.88
N ARG A 59 -3.77 4.63 -19.37
CA ARG A 59 -3.04 5.65 -18.60
C ARG A 59 -3.89 6.21 -17.46
N ALA A 60 -5.18 6.43 -17.69
CA ALA A 60 -6.11 6.83 -16.64
C ALA A 60 -6.33 5.71 -15.62
N VAL A 61 -6.48 4.46 -16.09
CA VAL A 61 -6.58 3.27 -15.22
C VAL A 61 -5.30 3.11 -14.37
N ALA A 62 -4.11 3.23 -14.96
CA ALA A 62 -2.84 3.18 -14.25
C ALA A 62 -2.64 4.32 -13.24
N VAL A 63 -3.18 5.52 -13.50
CA VAL A 63 -3.15 6.64 -12.53
C VAL A 63 -4.10 6.39 -11.35
N LEU A 64 -5.20 5.69 -11.57
CA LEU A 64 -6.15 5.31 -10.52
C LEU A 64 -5.67 4.08 -9.73
N ASP A 65 -4.92 3.19 -10.37
CA ASP A 65 -4.32 1.99 -9.83
C ASP A 65 -3.04 2.31 -9.00
N LYS A 66 -3.25 2.54 -7.70
CA LYS A 66 -2.20 2.97 -6.76
C LYS A 66 -1.92 1.95 -5.64
N GLY A 67 -2.38 0.72 -5.78
CA GLY A 67 -2.16 -0.29 -4.75
C GLY A 67 -0.71 -0.76 -4.75
N GLU A 68 0.10 -0.45 -3.74
CA GLU A 68 1.51 -0.91 -3.68
C GLU A 68 1.64 -2.44 -3.61
N GLY A 69 0.54 -3.15 -3.36
CA GLY A 69 0.49 -4.58 -3.14
C GLY A 69 0.98 -4.93 -1.73
N ALA A 70 0.25 -5.78 -1.03
CA ALA A 70 0.70 -6.38 0.22
C ALA A 70 0.21 -7.81 0.35
N ALA A 71 0.94 -8.61 1.13
CA ALA A 71 0.62 -10.00 1.39
C ALA A 71 0.76 -10.28 2.89
N ARG A 72 -0.17 -11.06 3.45
CA ARG A 72 -0.12 -11.52 4.84
C ARG A 72 -0.26 -13.03 4.89
N ARG A 73 0.63 -13.70 5.61
CA ARG A 73 0.56 -15.16 5.83
C ARG A 73 -0.78 -15.54 6.46
N VAL A 74 -1.43 -16.54 5.89
CA VAL A 74 -2.65 -17.15 6.43
C VAL A 74 -2.54 -18.67 6.37
N ARG A 75 -3.37 -19.36 7.14
CA ARG A 75 -3.57 -20.80 7.02
C ARG A 75 -4.77 -21.08 6.11
N VAL A 76 -4.73 -22.18 5.38
CA VAL A 76 -5.86 -22.69 4.61
C VAL A 76 -6.39 -23.89 5.37
N GLU A 77 -7.70 -23.86 5.65
CA GLU A 77 -8.43 -25.00 6.20
C GLU A 77 -8.93 -25.82 5.00
N GLY A 78 -8.14 -26.81 4.57
CA GLY A 78 -8.44 -27.59 3.36
C GLY A 78 -7.35 -28.62 3.04
N SER A 79 -7.68 -29.58 2.18
CA SER A 79 -6.72 -30.61 1.72
C SER A 79 -6.00 -30.13 0.47
N LEU A 80 -4.91 -29.37 0.66
CA LEU A 80 -4.04 -28.98 -0.45
C LEU A 80 -3.32 -30.20 -1.04
N GLY A 81 -3.17 -30.22 -2.37
CA GLY A 81 -2.39 -31.20 -3.11
C GLY A 81 -0.96 -31.25 -2.59
N ARG A 82 -0.49 -32.48 -2.33
CA ARG A 82 0.84 -32.77 -1.76
C ARG A 82 1.86 -33.21 -2.81
N GLU A 83 1.42 -33.38 -4.05
CA GLU A 83 2.26 -33.76 -5.19
C GLU A 83 2.10 -32.74 -6.31
N GLY A 84 3.20 -32.41 -6.98
CA GLY A 84 3.18 -31.47 -8.09
C GLY A 84 2.64 -32.07 -9.38
N SER A 85 1.53 -31.52 -9.86
CA SER A 85 0.93 -31.78 -11.19
C SER A 85 0.00 -30.63 -11.56
N LEU A 86 -0.33 -30.46 -12.84
CA LEU A 86 -1.24 -29.40 -13.28
C LEU A 86 -2.58 -29.45 -12.52
N LEU A 87 -3.19 -30.64 -12.43
CA LEU A 87 -4.47 -30.79 -11.74
C LEU A 87 -4.38 -30.55 -10.24
N ALA A 88 -3.27 -30.89 -9.60
CA ALA A 88 -3.08 -30.59 -8.17
C ALA A 88 -2.97 -29.07 -7.95
N PHE A 89 -2.23 -28.35 -8.79
CA PHE A 89 -2.09 -26.89 -8.68
C PHE A 89 -3.42 -26.17 -8.98
N LEU A 90 -4.14 -26.58 -10.01
CA LEU A 90 -5.47 -26.02 -10.31
C LEU A 90 -6.51 -26.41 -9.25
N GLY A 91 -6.43 -27.61 -8.68
CA GLY A 91 -7.26 -28.05 -7.56
C GLY A 91 -7.04 -27.22 -6.30
N ASN A 92 -5.78 -26.89 -5.98
CA ASN A 92 -5.46 -25.94 -4.92
C ASN A 92 -6.06 -24.56 -5.21
N ILE A 93 -6.00 -24.08 -6.46
CA ILE A 93 -6.62 -22.81 -6.86
C ILE A 93 -8.14 -22.85 -6.61
N ALA A 94 -8.80 -23.96 -6.91
CA ALA A 94 -10.22 -24.15 -6.60
C ALA A 94 -10.49 -24.13 -5.08
N GLU A 95 -9.66 -24.81 -4.28
CA GLU A 95 -9.77 -24.84 -2.81
C GLU A 95 -9.59 -23.45 -2.18
N LEU A 96 -8.64 -22.66 -2.67
CA LEU A 96 -8.45 -21.27 -2.23
C LEU A 96 -9.67 -20.39 -2.56
N GLY A 97 -10.30 -20.68 -3.71
CA GLY A 97 -11.39 -19.90 -4.26
C GLY A 97 -11.04 -18.43 -4.51
N THR A 98 -12.06 -17.62 -4.75
CA THR A 98 -11.92 -16.18 -5.04
C THR A 98 -11.88 -15.33 -3.77
N THR A 99 -11.03 -15.72 -2.81
CA THR A 99 -11.06 -15.17 -1.44
C THR A 99 -9.95 -14.17 -1.13
N GLY A 100 -9.24 -13.65 -2.13
CA GLY A 100 -8.05 -12.83 -1.91
C GLY A 100 -6.79 -13.65 -1.66
N ARG A 101 -6.88 -14.99 -1.70
CA ARG A 101 -5.79 -15.87 -1.27
C ARG A 101 -4.97 -16.41 -2.44
N VAL A 102 -3.69 -16.64 -2.18
CA VAL A 102 -2.75 -17.33 -3.07
C VAL A 102 -1.95 -18.36 -2.30
N LEU A 103 -1.34 -19.30 -3.01
CA LEU A 103 -0.52 -20.35 -2.42
C LEU A 103 0.85 -20.39 -3.07
N ILE A 104 1.89 -20.48 -2.25
CA ILE A 104 3.25 -20.76 -2.70
C ILE A 104 3.69 -22.10 -2.11
N GLN A 105 4.05 -23.03 -2.99
CA GLN A 105 4.57 -24.35 -2.62
C GLN A 105 6.00 -24.51 -3.11
N SER A 106 6.82 -25.22 -2.33
CA SER A 106 8.12 -25.72 -2.75
C SER A 106 7.98 -27.22 -2.99
N VAL A 107 8.35 -27.67 -4.17
CA VAL A 107 8.26 -29.06 -4.62
C VAL A 107 9.67 -29.58 -4.83
N GLU A 108 9.97 -30.74 -4.25
CA GLU A 108 11.20 -31.46 -4.57
C GLU A 108 10.96 -32.24 -5.86
N GLY A 109 11.64 -31.84 -6.94
CA GLY A 109 11.50 -32.48 -8.25
C GLY A 109 12.07 -33.91 -8.26
N PRO A 110 11.86 -34.67 -9.36
CA PRO A 110 12.38 -36.04 -9.47
C PRO A 110 13.91 -36.13 -9.42
N ASP A 111 14.58 -35.02 -9.70
CA ASP A 111 16.03 -34.84 -9.65
C ASP A 111 16.55 -34.39 -8.27
N GLY A 112 15.68 -34.30 -7.26
CA GLY A 112 16.00 -33.84 -5.90
C GLY A 112 16.18 -32.33 -5.78
N VAL A 113 15.95 -31.55 -6.85
CA VAL A 113 16.05 -30.09 -6.82
C VAL A 113 14.74 -29.50 -6.33
N VAL A 114 14.81 -28.61 -5.34
CA VAL A 114 13.63 -27.89 -4.83
C VAL A 114 13.30 -26.73 -5.76
N ARG A 115 12.08 -26.71 -6.28
CA ARG A 115 11.53 -25.67 -7.15
C ARG A 115 10.26 -25.09 -6.54
N HIS A 116 9.84 -23.90 -6.98
CA HIS A 116 8.72 -23.19 -6.36
C HIS A 116 7.55 -23.00 -7.33
N VAL A 117 6.33 -23.09 -6.82
CA VAL A 117 5.11 -22.92 -7.60
C VAL A 117 4.24 -21.86 -6.95
N VAL A 118 3.95 -20.80 -7.68
CA VAL A 118 3.02 -19.74 -7.28
C VAL A 118 1.67 -20.03 -7.92
N GLN A 119 0.63 -20.13 -7.11
CA GLN A 119 -0.72 -20.53 -7.52
C GLN A 119 -1.69 -19.37 -7.23
N ALA A 120 -2.22 -18.78 -8.30
CA ALA A 120 -2.98 -17.53 -8.26
C ALA A 120 -4.42 -17.73 -8.75
N PRO A 121 -5.42 -17.75 -7.83
CA PRO A 121 -6.82 -17.84 -8.20
C PRO A 121 -7.37 -16.62 -8.93
N GLY A 122 -8.53 -16.82 -9.55
CA GLY A 122 -9.42 -15.75 -10.01
C GLY A 122 -10.01 -14.92 -8.87
N MET A 123 -10.93 -14.02 -9.20
CA MET A 123 -11.33 -12.93 -8.32
C MET A 123 -12.85 -12.86 -8.15
N ARG A 124 -13.33 -12.33 -7.02
CA ARG A 124 -14.76 -12.40 -6.68
C ARG A 124 -15.54 -11.35 -7.47
N ALA A 125 -16.56 -11.77 -8.20
CA ALA A 125 -17.54 -10.84 -8.76
C ALA A 125 -18.37 -10.20 -7.61
N GLY A 126 -18.12 -8.92 -7.27
CA GLY A 126 -18.70 -8.28 -6.10
C GLY A 126 -18.61 -6.76 -6.07
N ARG A 127 -19.10 -6.13 -4.99
CA ARG A 127 -18.94 -4.69 -4.74
C ARG A 127 -17.45 -4.39 -4.52
N PRO A 128 -16.93 -3.25 -5.02
CA PRO A 128 -15.56 -2.83 -4.77
C PRO A 128 -15.31 -2.73 -3.27
N ASP A 129 -14.30 -3.42 -2.78
CA ASP A 129 -13.71 -3.25 -1.47
C ASP A 129 -12.24 -2.84 -1.66
N ASN A 130 -11.90 -1.62 -1.27
CA ASN A 130 -10.55 -1.02 -1.41
C ASN A 130 -9.44 -1.77 -0.65
N ASP A 131 -9.77 -2.87 0.02
CA ASP A 131 -8.86 -3.70 0.78
C ASP A 131 -8.35 -4.90 -0.05
N SER A 132 -9.03 -5.34 -1.10
CA SER A 132 -8.64 -6.53 -1.89
C SER A 132 -8.26 -6.18 -3.33
N PRO A 133 -7.11 -6.66 -3.85
CA PRO A 133 -6.74 -6.51 -5.27
C PRO A 133 -7.61 -7.36 -6.19
N GLN A 134 -8.49 -8.18 -5.59
CA GLN A 134 -9.36 -9.10 -6.26
C GLN A 134 -10.77 -8.57 -6.56
N ASP A 135 -10.87 -7.27 -6.82
CA ASP A 135 -12.10 -6.61 -7.27
C ASP A 135 -12.21 -6.56 -8.80
N LEU A 136 -13.42 -6.30 -9.33
CA LEU A 136 -13.68 -6.20 -10.77
C LEU A 136 -12.74 -5.20 -11.49
N LEU A 137 -12.43 -4.07 -10.85
CA LEU A 137 -11.44 -3.10 -11.36
C LEU A 137 -10.00 -3.65 -11.30
N GLY A 138 -9.67 -4.44 -10.28
CA GLY A 138 -8.41 -5.19 -10.19
C GLY A 138 -8.27 -6.26 -11.28
N ALA A 139 -9.39 -6.89 -11.68
CA ALA A 139 -9.43 -7.96 -12.68
C ALA A 139 -9.09 -7.39 -14.04
N PHE A 140 -9.74 -6.27 -14.31
CA PHE A 140 -9.58 -5.50 -15.52
C PHE A 140 -8.18 -4.86 -15.62
N SER A 141 -7.71 -4.20 -14.55
CA SER A 141 -6.34 -3.64 -14.54
C SER A 141 -5.28 -4.72 -14.70
N SER A 142 -5.46 -5.92 -14.15
CA SER A 142 -4.52 -7.03 -14.36
C SER A 142 -4.46 -7.50 -15.81
N ALA A 143 -5.60 -7.54 -16.52
CA ALA A 143 -5.66 -7.87 -17.93
C ALA A 143 -4.92 -6.80 -18.79
N VAL A 144 -5.20 -5.52 -18.52
CA VAL A 144 -4.84 -4.42 -19.43
C VAL A 144 -3.51 -3.75 -19.11
N LEU A 145 -3.03 -3.79 -17.86
CA LEU A 145 -1.76 -3.19 -17.45
C LEU A 145 -0.63 -4.21 -17.38
N ASP A 146 0.60 -3.75 -17.58
CA ASP A 146 1.83 -4.53 -17.37
C ASP A 146 2.12 -4.79 -15.88
N SER A 147 1.51 -4.00 -14.99
CA SER A 147 1.57 -4.17 -13.53
C SER A 147 0.24 -3.77 -12.89
N SER A 148 -0.27 -4.63 -12.01
CA SER A 148 -1.48 -4.42 -11.21
C SER A 148 -1.21 -4.68 -9.71
N PRO A 149 -2.09 -4.26 -8.78
CA PRO A 149 -1.91 -4.52 -7.35
C PRO A 149 -1.80 -6.00 -7.05
N TYR A 150 -2.48 -6.85 -7.85
CA TYR A 150 -2.40 -8.30 -7.71
C TYR A 150 -0.98 -8.79 -8.02
N SER A 151 -0.39 -8.41 -9.17
CA SER A 151 1.00 -8.78 -9.49
C SER A 151 2.02 -8.26 -8.46
N ARG A 152 1.81 -7.04 -7.94
CA ARG A 152 2.66 -6.47 -6.89
C ARG A 152 2.51 -7.22 -5.56
N ALA A 153 1.28 -7.57 -5.18
CA ALA A 153 0.99 -8.37 -4.00
C ALA A 153 1.54 -9.80 -4.10
N LEU A 154 1.51 -10.41 -5.29
CA LEU A 154 2.19 -11.69 -5.57
C LEU A 154 3.70 -11.57 -5.34
N SER A 155 4.32 -10.50 -5.86
CA SER A 155 5.74 -10.22 -5.63
C SER A 155 6.05 -10.11 -4.13
N ARG A 156 5.20 -9.42 -3.34
CA ARG A 156 5.33 -9.37 -1.87
C ARG A 156 5.19 -10.74 -1.19
N ALA A 157 4.29 -11.58 -1.68
CA ALA A 157 4.12 -12.94 -1.14
C ALA A 157 5.37 -13.81 -1.42
N VAL A 158 5.96 -13.70 -2.62
CA VAL A 158 7.21 -14.38 -2.99
C VAL A 158 8.38 -13.89 -2.15
N GLU A 159 8.50 -12.56 -1.97
CA GLU A 159 9.51 -11.94 -1.10
C GLU A 159 9.39 -12.44 0.35
N ASP A 160 8.19 -12.43 0.93
CA ASP A 160 7.97 -12.93 2.30
C ASP A 160 8.20 -14.45 2.41
N TYR A 161 7.85 -15.24 1.39
CA TYR A 161 8.15 -16.68 1.40
C TYR A 161 9.66 -16.94 1.48
N GLY A 162 10.48 -16.02 0.95
CA GLY A 162 11.92 -16.06 1.01
C GLY A 162 12.50 -17.05 0.00
N LEU A 163 12.13 -16.90 -1.27
CA LEU A 163 12.75 -17.67 -2.35
C LEU A 163 14.23 -17.26 -2.49
N PRO A 164 15.15 -18.22 -2.65
CA PRO A 164 16.55 -17.89 -2.95
C PRO A 164 16.68 -17.11 -4.27
N GLU A 165 17.75 -16.32 -4.38
CA GLU A 165 18.10 -15.69 -5.66
C GLU A 165 18.40 -16.77 -6.71
N GLY A 166 17.87 -16.59 -7.92
CA GLY A 166 17.97 -17.55 -9.01
C GLY A 166 17.08 -18.79 -8.86
N ALA A 167 16.20 -18.85 -7.86
CA ALA A 167 15.32 -20.00 -7.69
C ALA A 167 14.38 -20.18 -8.89
N GLU A 168 14.15 -21.44 -9.27
CA GLU A 168 13.26 -21.80 -10.37
C GLU A 168 11.79 -21.72 -9.91
N VAL A 169 11.00 -20.97 -10.67
CA VAL A 169 9.59 -20.71 -10.35
C VAL A 169 8.69 -21.08 -11.53
N ALA A 170 7.62 -21.81 -11.24
CA ALA A 170 6.46 -21.96 -12.11
C ALA A 170 5.31 -21.11 -11.58
N LEU A 171 4.64 -20.37 -12.48
CA LEU A 171 3.49 -19.55 -12.15
C LEU A 171 2.23 -20.18 -12.77
N ILE A 172 1.24 -20.51 -11.94
CA ILE A 172 -0.01 -21.16 -12.36
C ILE A 172 -1.18 -20.28 -11.93
N GLY A 173 -2.07 -19.93 -12.85
CA GLY A 173 -3.10 -18.94 -12.58
C GLY A 173 -4.39 -19.16 -13.35
N HIS A 174 -5.49 -18.77 -12.74
CA HIS A 174 -6.83 -18.82 -13.35
C HIS A 174 -7.46 -17.43 -13.41
N SER A 175 -8.19 -17.13 -14.49
CA SER A 175 -8.91 -15.87 -14.64
C SER A 175 -7.98 -14.66 -14.44
N ALA A 176 -8.37 -13.67 -13.63
CA ALA A 176 -7.50 -12.53 -13.31
C ALA A 176 -6.17 -12.91 -12.62
N GLY A 177 -6.09 -14.07 -11.96
CA GLY A 177 -4.83 -14.62 -11.44
C GLY A 177 -3.85 -14.99 -12.56
N GLY A 178 -4.36 -15.50 -13.69
CA GLY A 178 -3.56 -15.76 -14.89
C GLY A 178 -2.96 -14.49 -15.50
N ALA A 179 -3.74 -13.41 -15.56
CA ALA A 179 -3.24 -12.11 -15.98
C ALA A 179 -2.18 -11.54 -15.01
N ALA A 180 -2.39 -11.70 -13.69
CA ALA A 180 -1.47 -11.23 -12.66
C ALA A 180 -0.12 -11.96 -12.67
N ILE A 181 -0.11 -13.28 -12.89
CA ILE A 181 1.14 -14.03 -13.01
C ILE A 181 1.90 -13.70 -14.29
N MET A 182 1.18 -13.42 -15.38
CA MET A 182 1.83 -12.97 -16.62
C MET A 182 2.49 -11.61 -16.40
N ASN A 183 1.82 -10.67 -15.75
CA ASN A 183 2.42 -9.39 -15.34
C ASN A 183 3.70 -9.58 -14.50
N LEU A 184 3.69 -10.53 -13.58
CA LEU A 184 4.87 -10.87 -12.79
C LEU A 184 6.00 -11.46 -13.66
N ALA A 185 5.66 -12.27 -14.68
CA ALA A 185 6.64 -12.80 -15.64
C ALA A 185 7.17 -11.74 -16.62
N GLN A 186 6.46 -10.62 -16.84
CA GLN A 186 6.96 -9.48 -17.64
C GLN A 186 7.89 -8.56 -16.82
N ASP A 187 7.86 -8.64 -15.48
CA ASP A 187 8.66 -7.79 -14.60
C ASP A 187 10.14 -8.22 -14.65
N ALA A 188 10.95 -7.43 -15.37
CA ALA A 188 12.38 -7.67 -15.49
C ALA A 188 13.12 -7.68 -14.14
N GLY A 189 12.65 -6.93 -13.14
CA GLY A 189 13.21 -6.94 -11.79
C GLY A 189 12.89 -8.23 -11.04
N PHE A 190 11.69 -8.78 -11.23
CA PHE A 190 11.33 -10.09 -10.70
C PHE A 190 12.13 -11.22 -11.36
N CYS A 191 12.22 -11.22 -12.69
CA CYS A 191 12.98 -12.20 -13.47
C CYS A 191 14.51 -12.08 -13.31
N ALA A 192 15.02 -10.91 -12.91
CA ALA A 192 16.42 -10.77 -12.52
C ALA A 192 16.74 -11.47 -11.19
N ARG A 193 15.76 -11.56 -10.28
CA ARG A 193 15.91 -12.21 -8.97
C ARG A 193 15.55 -13.70 -8.97
N HIS A 194 14.68 -14.13 -9.88
CA HIS A 194 14.17 -15.51 -9.95
C HIS A 194 14.12 -16.00 -11.39
N THR A 195 14.34 -17.29 -11.60
CA THR A 195 14.20 -17.89 -12.93
C THR A 195 12.77 -18.37 -13.14
N VAL A 196 11.94 -17.55 -13.79
CA VAL A 196 10.60 -17.98 -14.21
C VAL A 196 10.77 -18.97 -15.37
N THR A 197 10.42 -20.23 -15.10
CA THR A 197 10.60 -21.31 -16.08
C THR A 197 9.31 -21.62 -16.83
N HIS A 198 8.17 -21.52 -16.13
CA HIS A 198 6.87 -21.88 -16.67
C HIS A 198 5.81 -20.86 -16.27
N VAL A 199 4.89 -20.56 -17.18
CA VAL A 199 3.63 -19.88 -16.90
C VAL A 199 2.49 -20.69 -17.48
N VAL A 200 1.49 -21.05 -16.67
CA VAL A 200 0.27 -21.71 -17.11
C VAL A 200 -0.92 -20.86 -16.73
N ALA A 201 -1.55 -20.24 -17.73
CA ALA A 201 -2.70 -19.38 -17.58
C ALA A 201 -3.97 -20.10 -18.08
N VAL A 202 -4.98 -20.22 -17.21
CA VAL A 202 -6.24 -20.91 -17.52
C VAL A 202 -7.40 -19.93 -17.47
N GLY A 203 -8.15 -19.80 -18.56
CA GLY A 203 -9.29 -18.89 -18.66
C GLY A 203 -8.94 -17.43 -18.38
N ALA A 204 -7.76 -16.97 -18.82
CA ALA A 204 -7.22 -15.66 -18.49
C ALA A 204 -6.91 -14.82 -19.74
N PRO A 205 -7.10 -13.48 -19.68
CA PRO A 205 -6.74 -12.56 -20.75
C PRO A 205 -5.23 -12.26 -20.71
N VAL A 206 -4.45 -12.94 -21.54
CA VAL A 206 -2.97 -12.88 -21.56
C VAL A 206 -2.38 -12.66 -22.95
N ASP A 207 -3.20 -12.48 -23.97
CA ASP A 207 -2.84 -12.52 -25.38
C ASP A 207 -1.91 -11.38 -25.80
N PHE A 208 -1.89 -10.26 -25.07
CA PHE A 208 -0.94 -9.17 -25.33
C PHE A 208 0.26 -9.12 -24.38
N LYS A 209 0.40 -10.10 -23.48
CA LYS A 209 1.49 -10.15 -22.50
C LYS A 209 2.66 -10.97 -23.04
N ARG A 210 3.89 -10.68 -22.60
CA ARG A 210 5.10 -11.44 -22.96
C ARG A 210 6.06 -11.55 -21.77
N PRO A 211 6.59 -12.73 -21.45
CA PRO A 211 7.57 -12.87 -20.37
C PRO A 211 8.84 -12.09 -20.71
N ALA A 212 9.51 -11.56 -19.68
CA ALA A 212 10.77 -10.84 -19.83
C ALA A 212 11.92 -11.76 -20.29
N ASP A 213 11.90 -13.03 -19.86
CA ASP A 213 12.82 -14.06 -20.35
C ASP A 213 12.15 -14.88 -21.46
N PRO A 214 12.67 -14.84 -22.72
CA PRO A 214 12.10 -15.60 -23.83
C PRO A 214 12.21 -17.13 -23.68
N ARG A 215 12.98 -17.62 -22.71
CA ARG A 215 13.08 -19.05 -22.39
C ARG A 215 11.94 -19.54 -21.50
N THR A 216 11.12 -18.62 -20.97
CA THR A 216 9.95 -18.98 -20.18
C THR A 216 8.96 -19.73 -21.06
N TRP A 217 8.62 -20.96 -20.68
CA TRP A 217 7.60 -21.73 -21.38
C TRP A 217 6.21 -21.28 -20.94
N VAL A 218 5.34 -20.93 -21.89
CA VAL A 218 4.01 -20.39 -21.61
C VAL A 218 2.94 -21.32 -22.20
N ALA A 219 1.94 -21.66 -21.38
CA ALA A 219 0.72 -22.32 -21.81
C ALA A 219 -0.52 -21.47 -21.49
N SER A 220 -1.40 -21.33 -22.48
CA SER A 220 -2.71 -20.67 -22.33
C SER A 220 -3.81 -21.67 -22.65
N VAL A 221 -4.74 -21.88 -21.73
CA VAL A 221 -5.90 -22.77 -21.92
C VAL A 221 -7.18 -21.97 -21.78
N THR A 222 -7.94 -21.82 -22.86
CA THR A 222 -9.12 -20.97 -22.90
C THR A 222 -10.32 -21.66 -23.54
N ASN A 223 -11.52 -21.32 -23.06
CA ASN A 223 -12.78 -21.81 -23.63
C ASN A 223 -13.39 -20.74 -24.54
N GLN A 224 -13.78 -21.10 -25.76
CA GLN A 224 -14.37 -20.17 -26.74
C GLN A 224 -15.69 -19.52 -26.30
N HIS A 225 -16.35 -20.08 -25.29
CA HIS A 225 -17.59 -19.52 -24.73
C HIS A 225 -17.35 -18.78 -23.40
N ASP A 226 -16.10 -18.65 -22.99
CA ASP A 226 -15.69 -17.85 -21.85
C ASP A 226 -15.32 -16.44 -22.32
N ILE A 227 -16.07 -15.44 -21.85
CA ILE A 227 -15.86 -14.03 -22.24
C ILE A 227 -14.69 -13.38 -21.48
N ILE A 228 -14.15 -14.01 -20.45
CA ILE A 228 -13.12 -13.38 -19.62
C ILE A 228 -11.74 -13.36 -20.30
N PRO A 229 -11.29 -14.44 -20.97
CA PRO A 229 -10.11 -14.40 -21.83
C PRO A 229 -10.17 -13.29 -22.88
N THR A 230 -11.36 -12.92 -23.36
CA THR A 230 -11.51 -11.93 -24.45
C THR A 230 -11.34 -10.47 -24.02
N LEU A 231 -11.16 -10.22 -22.71
CA LEU A 231 -11.18 -8.86 -22.14
C LEU A 231 -9.93 -8.02 -22.43
N ASP A 232 -8.80 -8.62 -22.82
CA ASP A 232 -7.64 -7.85 -23.29
C ASP A 232 -7.76 -7.43 -24.76
N GLY A 233 -8.86 -7.81 -25.42
CA GLY A 233 -9.16 -7.47 -26.80
C GLY A 233 -8.80 -8.56 -27.81
N GLN A 234 -8.24 -9.68 -27.37
CA GLN A 234 -8.12 -10.91 -28.15
C GLN A 234 -8.55 -12.06 -27.27
N GLY A 235 -8.82 -13.23 -27.84
CA GLY A 235 -9.17 -14.37 -26.99
C GLY A 235 -9.46 -15.63 -27.77
N ALA A 236 -9.99 -16.60 -27.04
CA ALA A 236 -10.28 -17.95 -27.49
C ALA A 236 -10.95 -17.99 -28.87
N GLY A 237 -10.27 -18.57 -29.88
CA GLY A 237 -10.79 -18.68 -31.24
C GLY A 237 -10.58 -17.46 -32.14
N GLY A 238 -9.78 -16.48 -31.71
CA GLY A 238 -9.34 -15.37 -32.54
C GLY A 238 -8.58 -15.82 -33.79
N CYS A 239 -8.67 -15.04 -34.87
CA CYS A 239 -8.00 -15.37 -36.14
C CYS A 239 -6.52 -14.92 -36.22
N PHE A 240 -5.95 -14.45 -35.10
CA PHE A 240 -4.59 -13.94 -35.02
C PHE A 240 -3.68 -14.88 -34.22
N GLU A 241 -2.58 -15.30 -34.83
CA GLU A 241 -1.54 -16.07 -34.14
C GLU A 241 -0.53 -15.10 -33.49
N LEU A 242 -0.86 -14.63 -32.28
CA LEU A 242 -0.06 -13.60 -31.58
C LEU A 242 1.24 -14.13 -30.95
N HIS A 243 1.24 -15.40 -30.56
CA HIS A 243 2.35 -16.06 -29.89
C HIS A 243 2.63 -17.46 -30.48
N PRO A 244 3.35 -17.54 -31.61
CA PRO A 244 3.67 -18.83 -32.24
C PRO A 244 4.56 -19.73 -31.36
N ASP A 245 5.25 -19.16 -30.38
CA ASP A 245 6.16 -19.89 -29.48
C ASP A 245 5.46 -20.40 -28.20
N TRP A 246 4.16 -20.14 -28.03
CA TRP A 246 3.39 -20.56 -26.86
C TRP A 246 2.61 -21.84 -27.12
N TYR A 247 2.32 -22.58 -26.05
CA TYR A 247 1.38 -23.69 -26.11
C TYR A 247 -0.04 -23.20 -25.85
N VAL A 248 -0.78 -22.89 -26.91
CA VAL A 248 -2.16 -22.36 -26.83
C VAL A 248 -3.18 -23.49 -27.06
N VAL A 249 -4.18 -23.56 -26.17
CA VAL A 249 -5.29 -24.51 -26.23
C VAL A 249 -6.59 -23.73 -26.16
N ASP A 250 -7.24 -23.59 -27.31
CA ASP A 250 -8.57 -22.99 -27.43
C ASP A 250 -9.58 -24.09 -27.74
N TYR A 251 -10.53 -24.31 -26.83
CA TYR A 251 -11.49 -25.41 -26.93
C TYR A 251 -12.94 -24.95 -26.76
N PHE A 252 -13.87 -25.81 -27.12
CA PHE A 252 -15.29 -25.66 -26.81
C PHE A 252 -15.74 -26.82 -25.92
N ASP A 253 -16.66 -26.55 -25.00
CA ASP A 253 -17.34 -27.60 -24.23
C ASP A 253 -18.80 -27.73 -24.66
N SER A 254 -19.42 -28.87 -24.32
CA SER A 254 -20.80 -29.18 -24.70
C SER A 254 -21.88 -28.34 -24.00
N THR A 255 -21.53 -27.62 -22.93
CA THR A 255 -22.47 -26.78 -22.19
C THR A 255 -22.64 -25.42 -22.84
N HIS A 256 -21.56 -24.84 -23.39
CA HIS A 256 -21.55 -23.49 -23.99
C HIS A 256 -22.08 -22.39 -23.06
N LEU A 257 -22.09 -22.60 -21.73
CA LEU A 257 -22.79 -21.73 -20.79
C LEU A 257 -21.84 -20.86 -19.98
N PHE A 258 -21.83 -19.55 -20.26
CA PHE A 258 -21.26 -18.55 -19.37
C PHE A 258 -22.23 -18.21 -18.24
N PRO A 259 -21.81 -18.06 -16.96
CA PRO A 259 -20.43 -18.07 -16.46
C PRO A 259 -19.91 -19.43 -15.99
N LEU A 260 -20.65 -20.52 -16.19
CA LEU A 260 -20.23 -21.85 -15.72
C LEU A 260 -18.91 -22.28 -16.37
N CYS A 261 -18.78 -22.05 -17.67
CA CYS A 261 -17.57 -22.34 -18.45
C CYS A 261 -16.32 -21.59 -17.94
N HIS A 262 -16.49 -20.47 -17.23
CA HIS A 262 -15.38 -19.69 -16.67
C HIS A 262 -14.89 -20.22 -15.31
N SER A 263 -15.68 -21.02 -14.62
CA SER A 263 -15.31 -21.50 -13.28
C SER A 263 -14.10 -22.43 -13.32
N ILE A 264 -13.24 -22.37 -12.29
CA ILE A 264 -12.05 -23.22 -12.21
C ILE A 264 -12.45 -24.70 -12.14
N GLU A 265 -13.55 -25.02 -11.48
CA GLU A 265 -14.11 -26.36 -11.37
C GLU A 265 -14.47 -26.93 -12.75
N HIS A 266 -15.01 -26.08 -13.63
CA HIS A 266 -15.36 -26.48 -14.98
C HIS A 266 -14.14 -26.64 -15.88
N TYR A 267 -13.16 -25.73 -15.81
CA TYR A 267 -11.87 -25.92 -16.50
C TYR A 267 -11.15 -27.21 -16.05
N LEU A 268 -11.17 -27.53 -14.75
CA LEU A 268 -10.65 -28.78 -14.20
C LEU A 268 -11.38 -30.00 -14.78
N ALA A 269 -12.71 -29.96 -14.85
CA ALA A 269 -13.50 -31.04 -15.42
C ALA A 269 -13.16 -31.26 -16.91
N ASN A 270 -13.03 -30.19 -17.69
CA ASN A 270 -12.69 -30.26 -19.10
C ASN A 270 -11.25 -30.75 -19.32
N LEU A 271 -10.28 -30.34 -18.50
CA LEU A 271 -8.91 -30.86 -18.56
C LEU A 271 -8.82 -32.37 -18.27
N VAL A 272 -9.76 -32.91 -17.50
CA VAL A 272 -9.85 -34.34 -17.21
C VAL A 272 -10.58 -35.10 -18.32
N ALA A 273 -11.74 -34.60 -18.74
CA ALA A 273 -12.66 -35.33 -19.61
C ALA A 273 -12.43 -35.05 -21.10
N ASP A 274 -12.23 -33.78 -21.47
CA ASP A 274 -12.27 -33.31 -22.85
C ASP A 274 -10.88 -33.02 -23.43
N LEU A 275 -9.90 -32.67 -22.58
CA LEU A 275 -8.55 -32.26 -22.98
C LEU A 275 -7.42 -33.13 -22.37
N PRO A 276 -7.53 -34.49 -22.38
CA PRO A 276 -6.54 -35.34 -21.73
C PRO A 276 -5.16 -35.28 -22.39
N GLU A 277 -5.08 -35.04 -23.70
CA GLU A 277 -3.82 -34.93 -24.45
C GLU A 277 -3.10 -33.62 -24.15
N GLU A 278 -3.84 -32.51 -24.18
CA GLU A 278 -3.35 -31.16 -23.90
C GLU A 278 -2.88 -31.06 -22.45
N ARG A 279 -3.69 -31.58 -21.52
CA ARG A 279 -3.29 -31.75 -20.12
C ARG A 279 -1.96 -32.49 -20.05
N GLY A 280 -1.85 -33.66 -20.71
CA GLY A 280 -0.64 -34.48 -20.69
C GLY A 280 0.62 -33.76 -21.19
N ARG A 281 0.49 -32.88 -22.20
CA ARG A 281 1.61 -32.05 -22.70
C ARG A 281 2.06 -31.02 -21.66
N ILE A 282 1.13 -30.30 -21.04
CA ILE A 282 1.46 -29.34 -19.97
C ILE A 282 2.11 -30.05 -18.79
N ASP A 283 1.56 -31.20 -18.42
CA ASP A 283 2.06 -32.05 -17.35
C ASP A 283 3.45 -32.65 -17.62
N THR A 284 3.82 -32.79 -18.89
CA THR A 284 5.17 -33.19 -19.34
C THR A 284 6.15 -32.03 -19.26
N ALA A 285 5.73 -30.82 -19.66
CA ALA A 285 6.52 -29.60 -19.48
C ALA A 285 6.82 -29.36 -17.99
N LEU A 286 5.81 -29.54 -17.12
CA LEU A 286 5.94 -29.42 -15.66
C LEU A 286 6.64 -30.63 -14.98
N SER A 287 7.29 -31.53 -15.73
CA SER A 287 7.90 -32.75 -15.16
C SER A 287 8.94 -32.46 -14.07
N ALA A 288 9.69 -31.36 -14.17
CA ALA A 288 10.65 -30.91 -13.15
C ALA A 288 9.97 -30.50 -11.83
N TYR A 289 8.67 -30.20 -11.86
CA TYR A 289 7.84 -29.85 -10.72
C TYR A 289 7.02 -31.05 -10.21
N ARG A 290 7.29 -32.27 -10.68
CA ARG A 290 6.62 -33.48 -10.18
C ARG A 290 7.35 -34.06 -8.98
N GLY A 291 6.74 -33.99 -7.80
CA GLY A 291 7.26 -34.62 -6.60
C GLY A 291 6.58 -34.11 -5.33
N PRO A 292 7.08 -34.49 -4.14
CA PRO A 292 6.46 -34.13 -2.88
C PRO A 292 6.62 -32.63 -2.58
N VAL A 293 5.57 -32.03 -2.05
CA VAL A 293 5.61 -30.67 -1.50
C VAL A 293 6.37 -30.69 -0.17
N VAL A 294 7.49 -29.99 -0.10
CA VAL A 294 8.35 -29.91 1.08
C VAL A 294 8.07 -28.67 1.95
N ARG A 295 7.42 -27.65 1.38
CA ARG A 295 7.02 -26.44 2.10
C ARG A 295 5.80 -25.80 1.43
N GLU A 296 4.87 -25.27 2.21
CA GLU A 296 3.72 -24.53 1.68
C GLU A 296 3.38 -23.34 2.57
N GLN A 297 2.87 -22.28 1.95
CA GLN A 297 2.36 -21.11 2.67
C GLN A 297 1.30 -20.42 1.81
N ALA A 298 0.14 -20.20 2.40
CA ALA A 298 -0.89 -19.36 1.81
C ALA A 298 -0.76 -17.91 2.27
N TYR A 299 -1.18 -17.00 1.40
CA TYR A 299 -1.17 -15.57 1.64
C TYR A 299 -2.54 -14.98 1.34
N LEU A 300 -2.99 -14.04 2.18
CA LEU A 300 -4.08 -13.13 1.84
C LEU A 300 -3.45 -11.86 1.25
N LEU A 301 -3.91 -11.48 0.06
CA LEU A 301 -3.39 -10.34 -0.68
C LEU A 301 -4.25 -9.10 -0.49
N PHE A 302 -3.61 -7.94 -0.54
CA PHE A 302 -4.24 -6.63 -0.40
C PHE A 302 -3.73 -5.66 -1.47
N ASP A 303 -4.58 -4.74 -1.89
CA ASP A 303 -4.16 -3.61 -2.73
C ASP A 303 -3.08 -2.79 -2.04
N ARG A 304 -3.24 -2.61 -0.72
CA ARG A 304 -2.29 -1.93 0.16
C ARG A 304 -2.28 -2.64 1.49
N ALA A 305 -1.15 -2.58 2.20
CA ALA A 305 -1.08 -3.13 3.55
C ALA A 305 -2.28 -2.62 4.38
N PRO A 306 -3.06 -3.54 4.98
CA PRO A 306 -4.13 -3.12 5.87
C PRO A 306 -3.50 -2.41 7.07
N HIS A 307 -4.23 -1.44 7.62
CA HIS A 307 -3.83 -0.88 8.90
C HIS A 307 -3.95 -1.95 9.98
N PRO A 308 -3.09 -1.90 11.02
CA PRO A 308 -3.27 -2.79 12.15
C PRO A 308 -4.62 -2.54 12.83
N GLU A 309 -5.15 -3.57 13.47
CA GLU A 309 -6.44 -3.52 14.12
C GLU A 309 -6.52 -2.35 15.11
N GLY A 310 -7.63 -1.62 15.05
CA GLY A 310 -7.87 -0.45 15.88
C GLY A 310 -7.21 0.84 15.39
N PHE A 311 -6.26 0.85 14.46
CA PHE A 311 -5.67 2.11 13.97
C PHE A 311 -6.65 2.89 13.05
N PRO A 312 -6.82 4.22 13.21
CA PRO A 312 -6.12 5.14 14.12
C PRO A 312 -6.74 5.29 15.53
N PHE A 313 -7.87 4.63 15.80
CA PHE A 313 -8.60 4.62 17.07
C PHE A 313 -7.98 3.69 18.13
N LEU A 314 -6.72 3.95 18.47
CA LEU A 314 -5.98 3.13 19.42
C LEU A 314 -6.61 3.21 20.82
N THR A 315 -6.60 2.08 21.53
CA THR A 315 -7.03 2.04 22.93
C THR A 315 -5.94 2.66 23.80
N VAL A 316 -6.29 3.70 24.53
CA VAL A 316 -5.37 4.44 25.42
C VAL A 316 -5.78 4.25 26.89
N PRO A 317 -4.85 3.94 27.80
CA PRO A 317 -5.07 3.98 29.24
C PRO A 317 -5.67 5.31 29.74
N THR A 318 -6.67 5.20 30.63
CA THR A 318 -7.34 6.34 31.27
C THR A 318 -7.27 6.30 32.80
N ARG A 319 -6.24 5.64 33.35
CA ARG A 319 -6.04 5.41 34.79
C ARG A 319 -4.64 5.83 35.22
N MET A 320 -4.37 5.72 36.52
CA MET A 320 -3.02 5.88 37.07
C MET A 320 -2.11 4.78 36.55
N GLU A 321 -0.96 5.15 35.99
CA GLU A 321 0.06 4.26 35.46
C GLU A 321 1.43 4.81 35.86
N GLU A 322 2.28 3.99 36.48
CA GLU A 322 3.59 4.39 36.99
C GLU A 322 3.57 5.67 37.87
N GLY A 323 2.49 5.88 38.61
CA GLY A 323 2.30 7.07 39.45
C GLY A 323 1.91 8.35 38.69
N VAL A 324 1.62 8.25 37.39
CA VAL A 324 1.18 9.35 36.51
C VAL A 324 -0.29 9.20 36.15
N GLU A 325 -1.07 10.28 36.35
CA GLU A 325 -2.50 10.27 36.04
C GLU A 325 -2.73 10.54 34.56
N LEU A 326 -3.31 9.55 33.85
CA LEU A 326 -3.56 9.61 32.41
C LEU A 326 -5.05 9.79 32.06
N PRO A 327 -5.37 10.52 30.96
CA PRO A 327 -4.46 11.37 30.19
C PRO A 327 -3.95 12.56 31.02
N VAL A 328 -2.74 13.05 30.72
CA VAL A 328 -2.19 14.24 31.38
C VAL A 328 -3.05 15.44 31.02
N ARG A 329 -3.63 16.11 32.02
CA ARG A 329 -4.57 17.20 31.82
C ARG A 329 -3.87 18.52 32.04
N CYS A 330 -3.97 19.43 31.06
CA CYS A 330 -3.58 20.83 31.21
C CYS A 330 -4.83 21.70 31.13
N GLN A 331 -5.17 22.37 32.22
CA GLN A 331 -6.36 23.23 32.32
C GLN A 331 -6.08 24.67 31.90
N ASP A 332 -4.82 25.07 31.93
CA ASP A 332 -4.36 26.40 31.57
C ASP A 332 -2.89 26.34 31.14
N GLY A 333 -2.62 26.83 29.94
CA GLY A 333 -1.29 26.89 29.38
C GLY A 333 -1.22 27.85 28.20
N SER A 334 -0.05 27.93 27.60
CA SER A 334 0.14 28.61 26.31
C SER A 334 1.05 27.79 25.42
N ALA A 335 0.85 27.86 24.11
CA ALA A 335 1.66 27.12 23.15
C ALA A 335 1.96 27.92 21.88
N LEU A 336 3.07 27.54 21.24
CA LEU A 336 3.50 27.96 19.92
C LEU A 336 3.81 26.69 19.12
N THR A 337 3.26 26.60 17.91
CA THR A 337 3.66 25.60 16.90
C THR A 337 4.21 26.35 15.69
N ALA A 338 5.52 26.30 15.49
CA ALA A 338 6.22 26.97 14.39
C ALA A 338 6.64 25.95 13.32
N TRP A 339 6.27 26.21 12.07
CA TRP A 339 6.55 25.32 10.94
C TRP A 339 7.70 25.88 10.10
N PHE A 340 8.66 25.06 9.72
CA PHE A 340 9.85 25.45 8.97
C PHE A 340 10.01 24.58 7.72
N GLY A 341 10.59 25.15 6.67
CA GLY A 341 11.15 24.39 5.57
C GLY A 341 12.60 24.04 5.89
N ALA A 342 12.91 22.74 5.93
CA ALA A 342 14.22 22.20 6.25
C ALA A 342 14.93 21.63 5.01
N ASP A 343 16.18 21.22 5.18
CA ASP A 343 16.88 20.39 4.19
C ASP A 343 16.21 19.00 4.07
N PRO A 344 15.81 18.57 2.86
CA PRO A 344 15.10 17.32 2.69
C PRO A 344 15.96 16.08 2.91
N ALA A 345 17.25 16.11 2.59
CA ALA A 345 18.14 14.96 2.80
C ALA A 345 18.39 14.77 4.30
N ALA A 346 18.65 15.84 5.03
CA ALA A 346 18.81 15.79 6.48
C ALA A 346 17.54 15.31 7.20
N ALA A 347 16.36 15.73 6.73
CA ALA A 347 15.09 15.26 7.29
C ALA A 347 14.84 13.76 7.00
N ASP A 348 15.16 13.29 5.79
CA ASP A 348 15.01 11.87 5.43
C ASP A 348 15.99 10.99 6.22
N LEU A 349 17.23 11.45 6.48
CA LEU A 349 18.19 10.76 7.35
C LEU A 349 17.65 10.53 8.77
N LEU A 350 16.88 11.48 9.32
CA LEU A 350 16.23 11.31 10.63
C LEU A 350 15.09 10.30 10.62
N LEU A 351 14.58 9.94 9.45
CA LEU A 351 13.51 8.95 9.27
C LEU A 351 14.04 7.58 8.83
N GLU A 352 15.32 7.44 8.50
CA GLU A 352 15.93 6.16 8.15
C GLU A 352 15.76 5.15 9.30
N GLY A 353 15.32 3.94 8.96
CA GLY A 353 15.05 2.88 9.94
C GLY A 353 13.78 3.08 10.80
N THR A 354 13.06 4.20 10.67
CA THR A 354 11.85 4.49 11.47
C THR A 354 10.55 3.89 10.91
N GLY A 355 10.58 3.45 9.65
CA GLY A 355 9.41 2.94 8.91
C GLY A 355 8.56 4.02 8.22
N PHE A 356 8.80 5.32 8.46
CA PHE A 356 8.01 6.41 7.87
C PHE A 356 8.41 6.79 6.43
N GLY A 357 9.51 6.26 5.92
CA GLY A 357 10.01 6.61 4.59
C GLY A 357 10.50 8.06 4.52
N GLN A 358 10.04 8.82 3.54
CA GLN A 358 10.48 10.20 3.31
C GLN A 358 9.62 11.22 4.08
N ALA A 359 10.24 12.33 4.46
CA ALA A 359 9.58 13.45 5.09
C ALA A 359 8.57 14.10 4.15
N VAL A 360 7.49 14.66 4.70
CA VAL A 360 6.51 15.42 3.92
C VAL A 360 7.15 16.71 3.42
N ARG A 361 7.02 16.98 2.11
CA ARG A 361 7.65 18.12 1.44
C ARG A 361 6.64 19.18 1.00
N ALA A 362 7.05 20.45 1.08
CA ALA A 362 6.34 21.60 0.52
C ALA A 362 7.34 22.53 -0.19
N GLY A 363 7.09 22.84 -1.46
CA GLY A 363 8.01 23.68 -2.25
C GLY A 363 9.44 23.09 -2.34
N GLY A 364 9.56 21.76 -2.39
CA GLY A 364 10.85 21.05 -2.47
C GLY A 364 11.59 20.91 -1.13
N ARG A 365 11.11 21.51 -0.04
CA ARG A 365 11.72 21.41 1.30
C ARG A 365 10.94 20.46 2.20
N ALA A 366 11.62 19.74 3.09
CA ALA A 366 10.95 18.97 4.12
C ALA A 366 10.30 19.88 5.15
N LEU A 367 9.13 19.49 5.68
CA LEU A 367 8.45 20.22 6.73
C LEU A 367 8.91 19.73 8.11
N VAL A 368 9.32 20.68 8.94
CA VAL A 368 9.72 20.45 10.33
C VAL A 368 8.93 21.38 11.23
N VAL A 369 8.55 20.88 12.41
CA VAL A 369 7.79 21.62 13.40
C VAL A 369 8.59 21.74 14.68
N VAL A 370 8.64 22.96 15.21
CA VAL A 370 9.05 23.24 16.58
C VAL A 370 7.80 23.61 17.36
N HIS A 371 7.38 22.72 18.25
CA HIS A 371 6.29 22.95 19.19
C HIS A 371 6.86 23.32 20.55
N ALA A 372 6.42 24.41 21.14
CA ALA A 372 6.79 24.80 22.50
C ALA A 372 5.55 25.13 23.30
N ALA A 373 5.50 24.71 24.56
CA ALA A 373 4.37 25.01 25.43
C ALA A 373 4.81 25.32 26.87
N TRP A 374 4.00 26.15 27.52
CA TRP A 374 4.03 26.39 28.94
C TRP A 374 2.74 25.87 29.57
N ASN A 375 2.84 24.72 30.22
CA ASN A 375 1.75 24.06 30.91
C ASN A 375 1.68 24.61 32.35
N ARG A 376 0.92 25.69 32.55
CA ARG A 376 0.85 26.43 33.83
C ARG A 376 0.13 25.64 34.91
N ARG A 377 -0.99 25.00 34.55
CA ARG A 377 -1.78 24.17 35.46
C ARG A 377 -2.03 22.81 34.82
N SER A 378 -1.20 21.82 35.15
CA SER A 378 -1.34 20.44 34.69
C SER A 378 -1.37 19.42 35.82
N SER A 379 -1.83 18.19 35.55
CA SER A 379 -1.77 17.06 36.49
C SER A 379 -0.33 16.65 36.84
N LEU A 380 0.67 17.03 36.04
CA LEU A 380 2.10 16.85 36.34
C LEU A 380 2.72 18.10 37.01
N GLY A 381 1.90 19.05 37.43
CA GLY A 381 2.34 20.36 37.93
C GLY A 381 2.70 21.33 36.80
N ALA A 382 3.27 22.49 37.15
CA ALA A 382 3.71 23.48 36.17
C ALA A 382 5.02 23.05 35.50
N TYR A 383 5.10 23.13 34.17
CA TYR A 383 6.32 22.85 33.40
C TYR A 383 6.26 23.48 32.00
N ARG A 384 7.39 23.50 31.32
CA ARG A 384 7.53 23.91 29.93
C ARG A 384 8.18 22.79 29.13
N GLU A 385 7.81 22.73 27.87
CA GLU A 385 8.26 21.71 26.94
C GLU A 385 8.59 22.31 25.59
N LEU A 386 9.52 21.66 24.88
CA LEU A 386 9.79 21.90 23.47
C LEU A 386 9.98 20.57 22.75
N HIS A 387 9.33 20.42 21.62
CA HIS A 387 9.45 19.26 20.74
C HIS A 387 9.85 19.71 19.34
N LEU A 388 10.86 19.05 18.79
CA LEU A 388 11.27 19.12 17.39
C LEU A 388 10.75 17.86 16.69
N GLY A 389 9.97 18.04 15.62
CA GLY A 389 9.41 16.92 14.87
C GLY A 389 9.46 17.11 13.37
N VAL A 390 9.82 16.04 12.65
CA VAL A 390 9.72 15.98 11.19
C VAL A 390 8.29 15.57 10.82
N VAL A 391 7.67 16.29 9.88
CA VAL A 391 6.30 15.98 9.47
C VAL A 391 6.31 14.71 8.63
N VAL A 392 5.57 13.70 9.07
CA VAL A 392 5.45 12.40 8.42
C VAL A 392 4.00 12.13 8.03
N ALA A 393 3.84 11.37 6.94
CA ALA A 393 2.53 10.90 6.49
C ALA A 393 2.07 9.68 7.32
N ASP A 394 1.13 8.92 6.77
CA ASP A 394 0.64 7.67 7.35
C ASP A 394 1.79 6.63 7.42
N PRO A 395 2.10 6.03 8.58
CA PRO A 395 3.20 5.07 8.73
C PRO A 395 3.11 3.87 7.78
N TRP A 396 1.90 3.46 7.39
CA TRP A 396 1.68 2.34 6.45
C TRP A 396 1.46 2.82 5.01
N ARG A 397 1.33 4.13 4.80
CA ARG A 397 1.04 4.75 3.50
C ARG A 397 1.84 6.05 3.34
N SER A 398 3.16 5.94 3.47
CA SER A 398 4.11 7.07 3.55
C SER A 398 4.11 7.96 2.30
N ARG A 399 3.66 7.45 1.15
CA ARG A 399 3.61 8.16 -0.14
C ARG A 399 2.27 8.87 -0.44
N SER A 400 1.39 9.00 0.55
CA SER A 400 0.05 9.55 0.31
C SER A 400 0.04 11.06 0.07
N LEU A 401 -0.42 11.49 -1.12
CA LEU A 401 -0.72 12.90 -1.45
C LEU A 401 -1.82 13.51 -0.55
N LEU A 402 -2.53 12.69 0.25
CA LEU A 402 -3.62 13.09 1.14
C LEU A 402 -3.15 13.60 2.50
N VAL A 403 -1.85 13.87 2.70
CA VAL A 403 -1.34 14.37 3.98
C VAL A 403 -1.95 15.70 4.39
N TRP A 404 -2.18 16.61 3.44
CA TRP A 404 -2.74 17.94 3.73
C TRP A 404 -4.14 17.92 4.33
N PRO A 405 -5.14 17.23 3.75
CA PRO A 405 -6.44 17.09 4.39
C PRO A 405 -6.38 16.25 5.68
N ASP A 406 -5.42 15.33 5.80
CA ASP A 406 -5.27 14.52 7.01
C ASP A 406 -4.71 15.33 8.20
N LEU A 407 -3.77 16.27 7.97
CA LEU A 407 -3.22 17.16 9.00
C LEU A 407 -4.28 17.98 9.74
N LEU A 408 -5.41 18.26 9.08
CA LEU A 408 -6.54 19.01 9.61
C LEU A 408 -7.52 18.14 10.42
N ARG A 409 -7.37 16.82 10.44
CA ARG A 409 -8.22 15.92 11.22
C ARG A 409 -7.86 15.96 12.71
N GLY A 410 -8.83 15.66 13.56
CA GLY A 410 -8.61 15.46 15.00
C GLY A 410 -7.59 14.36 15.27
N ALA A 411 -6.88 14.44 16.39
CA ALA A 411 -5.81 13.50 16.72
C ALA A 411 -6.28 12.04 16.79
N ASP A 412 -7.55 11.77 17.10
CA ASP A 412 -8.12 10.42 17.12
C ASP A 412 -8.20 9.77 15.72
N ARG A 413 -8.35 10.58 14.66
CA ARG A 413 -8.52 10.11 13.28
C ARG A 413 -7.30 10.33 12.40
N ARG A 414 -6.38 11.18 12.85
CA ARG A 414 -5.22 11.60 12.06
C ARG A 414 -4.13 10.53 12.03
N ARG A 415 -3.62 10.26 10.83
CA ARG A 415 -2.56 9.25 10.59
C ARG A 415 -1.21 9.90 10.36
N SER A 416 -1.20 11.09 9.77
CA SER A 416 -0.05 11.99 9.71
C SER A 416 0.31 12.56 11.09
N GLY A 417 1.54 13.00 11.25
CA GLY A 417 1.99 13.52 12.53
C GLY A 417 3.43 14.02 12.50
N LEU A 418 4.02 14.11 13.68
CA LEU A 418 5.39 14.54 13.89
C LEU A 418 6.21 13.35 14.36
N HIS A 419 7.16 12.88 13.55
CA HIS A 419 8.20 12.00 14.06
C HIS A 419 9.15 12.83 14.93
N LEU A 420 9.17 12.57 16.24
CA LEU A 420 9.88 13.40 17.20
C LEU A 420 11.40 13.17 17.08
N ALA A 421 12.08 14.17 16.56
CA ALA A 421 13.54 14.20 16.44
C ALA A 421 14.23 14.80 17.67
N GLY A 422 13.48 15.29 18.65
CA GLY A 422 14.01 15.74 19.93
C GLY A 422 12.94 16.34 20.83
N SER A 423 13.04 16.10 22.13
CA SER A 423 12.12 16.61 23.14
C SER A 423 12.91 17.20 24.29
N VAL A 424 12.41 18.28 24.88
CA VAL A 424 13.02 18.96 26.03
C VAL A 424 11.94 19.32 27.03
N VAL A 425 12.22 19.12 28.32
CA VAL A 425 11.37 19.56 29.42
C VAL A 425 12.19 20.30 30.48
N ASP A 426 11.58 21.26 31.18
CA ASP A 426 12.25 22.05 32.23
C ASP A 426 12.09 21.51 33.66
N ALA A 427 11.45 20.34 33.82
CA ALA A 427 11.14 19.75 35.12
C ALA A 427 11.46 18.25 35.17
N GLU A 428 12.35 17.84 36.08
CA GLU A 428 12.79 16.44 36.23
C GLU A 428 11.63 15.48 36.51
N ARG A 429 10.65 15.88 37.33
CA ARG A 429 9.44 15.07 37.58
C ARG A 429 8.67 14.73 36.29
N VAL A 430 8.72 15.62 35.30
CA VAL A 430 8.05 15.43 34.01
C VAL A 430 8.89 14.55 33.10
N ALA A 431 10.22 14.68 33.17
CA ALA A 431 11.13 13.78 32.47
C ALA A 431 10.93 12.31 32.88
N GLY A 432 10.65 12.05 34.17
CA GLY A 432 10.31 10.70 34.65
C GLY A 432 9.00 10.13 34.10
N ALA A 433 8.07 10.97 33.63
CA ALA A 433 6.81 10.56 33.01
C ALA A 433 6.87 10.55 31.46
N ALA A 434 7.98 11.00 30.89
CA ALA A 434 8.06 11.37 29.48
C ALA A 434 8.04 10.17 28.53
N SER A 435 8.67 9.06 28.93
CA SER A 435 8.60 7.79 28.20
C SER A 435 7.16 7.30 28.08
N LEU A 436 6.37 7.44 29.15
CA LEU A 436 4.94 7.11 29.16
C LEU A 436 4.12 8.09 28.31
N VAL A 437 4.38 9.40 28.39
CA VAL A 437 3.54 10.42 27.74
C VAL A 437 3.86 10.61 26.26
N TRP A 438 5.14 10.67 25.90
CA TRP A 438 5.58 10.95 24.52
C TRP A 438 6.28 9.76 23.85
N GLY A 439 6.62 8.70 24.60
CA GLY A 439 7.29 7.52 24.05
C GLY A 439 8.82 7.60 24.01
N GLY A 440 9.42 8.70 24.46
CA GLY A 440 10.87 8.90 24.39
C GLY A 440 11.42 9.71 25.56
N GLU A 441 12.73 9.64 25.76
CA GLU A 441 13.42 10.36 26.83
C GLU A 441 13.76 11.80 26.39
N PRO A 442 13.24 12.82 27.10
CA PRO A 442 13.53 14.20 26.79
C PRO A 442 14.86 14.63 27.43
N TYR A 443 15.48 15.64 26.84
CA TYR A 443 16.55 16.36 27.53
C TYR A 443 15.95 17.22 28.65
N VAL A 444 16.59 17.22 29.82
CA VAL A 444 16.20 18.11 30.92
C VAL A 444 17.04 19.38 30.85
N LEU A 445 16.44 20.46 30.37
CA LEU A 445 17.12 21.75 30.18
C LEU A 445 16.19 22.90 30.54
N PRO A 446 16.71 24.06 31.01
CA PRO A 446 15.88 25.23 31.23
C PRO A 446 15.17 25.67 29.94
N VAL A 447 13.85 25.83 30.00
CA VAL A 447 13.03 26.33 28.88
C VAL A 447 12.42 27.68 29.27
N GLY A 448 12.70 28.71 28.49
CA GLY A 448 12.01 29.99 28.53
C GLY A 448 10.86 30.01 27.52
N PHE A 449 9.69 30.50 27.93
CA PHE A 449 8.55 30.68 27.03
C PHE A 449 7.87 32.02 27.29
N GLY A 450 7.88 32.90 26.29
CA GLY A 450 7.23 34.20 26.30
C GLY A 450 6.36 34.40 25.06
N LEU A 451 5.08 34.70 25.28
CA LEU A 451 4.13 35.08 24.23
C LEU A 451 3.39 36.34 24.66
N ALA A 452 3.80 37.49 24.14
CA ALA A 452 3.24 38.79 24.52
C ALA A 452 3.34 39.81 23.38
N GLY A 453 2.36 40.72 23.28
CA GLY A 453 2.42 41.85 22.34
C GLY A 453 2.62 41.46 20.86
N GLY A 454 2.06 40.32 20.43
CA GLY A 454 2.25 39.81 19.06
C GLY A 454 3.68 39.35 18.75
N SER A 455 4.50 39.13 19.78
CA SER A 455 5.86 38.64 19.68
C SER A 455 6.03 37.35 20.47
N VAL A 456 7.02 36.57 20.08
CA VAL A 456 7.41 35.33 20.75
C VAL A 456 8.88 35.38 21.14
N ASP A 457 9.20 34.74 22.26
CA ASP A 457 10.55 34.49 22.74
C ASP A 457 10.58 33.13 23.43
N VAL A 458 11.15 32.13 22.77
CA VAL A 458 11.34 30.78 23.30
C VAL A 458 12.83 30.49 23.31
N GLU A 459 13.36 30.07 24.45
CA GLU A 459 14.78 29.79 24.63
C GLU A 459 14.96 28.45 25.33
N VAL A 460 15.93 27.65 24.91
CA VAL A 460 16.24 26.36 25.55
C VAL A 460 17.72 26.26 25.86
N GLY A 461 18.08 26.28 27.14
CA GLY A 461 19.42 25.97 27.64
C GLY A 461 20.58 26.68 26.94
N GLY A 462 20.36 27.85 26.33
CA GLY A 462 21.33 28.51 25.45
C GLY A 462 21.64 27.79 24.12
N LEU A 463 20.98 26.67 23.83
CA LEU A 463 21.17 25.87 22.61
C LEU A 463 20.40 26.43 21.42
N LEU A 464 19.20 26.94 21.66
CA LEU A 464 18.37 27.55 20.63
C LEU A 464 17.55 28.70 21.21
N ARG A 465 17.21 29.67 20.36
CA ARG A 465 16.26 30.73 20.67
C ARG A 465 15.41 31.11 19.46
N LEU A 466 14.09 30.97 19.57
CA LEU A 466 13.13 31.46 18.59
C LEU A 466 12.54 32.78 19.08
N ARG A 467 12.88 33.88 18.41
CA ARG A 467 12.44 35.22 18.82
C ARG A 467 11.99 36.07 17.64
N GLY A 468 10.95 36.88 17.86
CA GLY A 468 10.58 37.99 16.97
C GLY A 468 9.07 38.23 16.89
N ARG A 469 8.66 39.08 15.94
CA ARG A 469 7.24 39.42 15.75
C ARG A 469 6.54 38.35 14.92
N LEU A 470 5.35 37.96 15.36
CA LEU A 470 4.51 36.97 14.68
C LEU A 470 3.67 37.58 13.55
N GLY A 471 3.43 38.90 13.61
CA GLY A 471 2.65 39.61 12.59
C GLY A 471 1.12 39.42 12.74
N PRO A 472 0.34 39.78 11.69
CA PRO A 472 -1.12 39.65 11.71
C PRO A 472 -1.54 38.18 11.87
N TRP A 473 -2.79 37.97 12.32
CA TRP A 473 -3.30 36.63 12.56
C TRP A 473 -4.77 36.48 12.16
N ALA A 474 -5.15 35.23 11.87
CA ALA A 474 -6.53 34.80 11.70
C ALA A 474 -6.92 33.82 12.82
N PRO A 475 -8.16 33.87 13.34
CA PRO A 475 -8.63 32.91 14.32
C PRO A 475 -8.77 31.54 13.66
N VAL A 476 -8.26 30.50 14.31
CA VAL A 476 -8.41 29.11 13.90
C VAL A 476 -8.78 28.25 15.11
N GLY A 477 -9.37 27.08 14.89
CA GLY A 477 -9.47 26.07 15.94
C GLY A 477 -8.06 25.66 16.39
N GLU A 478 -7.87 25.42 17.68
CA GLU A 478 -6.61 24.80 18.12
C GLU A 478 -6.48 23.42 17.46
N SER A 479 -5.28 23.12 16.95
CA SER A 479 -5.02 21.88 16.23
C SER A 479 -4.36 20.88 17.16
N ASP A 480 -4.93 19.69 17.23
CA ASP A 480 -4.37 18.57 17.98
C ASP A 480 -2.97 18.22 17.46
N LEU A 481 -2.16 17.56 18.29
CA LEU A 481 -0.83 17.04 17.91
C LEU A 481 -0.83 15.50 17.98
N VAL A 482 -0.12 14.89 17.03
CA VAL A 482 0.13 13.46 16.95
C VAL A 482 1.64 13.33 16.82
N GLY A 483 2.26 12.75 17.84
CA GLY A 483 3.68 12.47 17.88
C GLY A 483 3.94 10.99 17.61
N TYR A 484 5.01 10.70 16.88
CA TYR A 484 5.54 9.37 16.67
C TYR A 484 6.96 9.30 17.20
N VAL A 485 7.29 8.22 17.91
CA VAL A 485 8.65 7.92 18.37
C VAL A 485 8.97 6.49 17.98
N SER A 486 10.10 6.26 17.32
CA SER A 486 10.56 4.91 17.03
C SER A 486 11.23 4.30 18.27
N GLY A 487 10.62 3.27 18.85
CA GLY A 487 11.22 2.45 19.90
C GLY A 487 11.99 1.25 19.33
N GLN A 488 12.66 0.50 20.19
CA GLN A 488 13.44 -0.69 19.79
C GLN A 488 12.58 -1.82 19.19
N ALA A 489 11.32 -1.95 19.65
CA ALA A 489 10.42 -3.03 19.24
C ALA A 489 9.24 -2.55 18.38
N ALA A 490 8.82 -1.30 18.53
CA ALA A 490 7.68 -0.74 17.81
C ALA A 490 7.73 0.79 17.78
N THR A 491 7.05 1.38 16.80
CA THR A 491 6.77 2.82 16.78
C THR A 491 5.66 3.13 17.78
N LEU A 492 5.89 4.07 18.67
CA LEU A 492 4.92 4.58 19.63
C LEU A 492 4.19 5.80 19.04
N ARG A 493 2.90 5.93 19.34
CA ARG A 493 2.05 7.05 18.94
C ARG A 493 1.48 7.74 20.18
N ALA A 494 1.69 9.04 20.29
CA ALA A 494 1.13 9.89 21.34
C ALA A 494 0.18 10.93 20.76
N CYS A 495 -0.97 11.13 21.40
CA CYS A 495 -1.99 12.08 20.97
C CYS A 495 -2.17 13.20 22.00
N VAL A 496 -2.14 14.44 21.53
CA VAL A 496 -2.45 15.63 22.31
C VAL A 496 -3.72 16.23 21.75
N ARG A 497 -4.83 16.04 22.48
CA ARG A 497 -6.12 16.64 22.14
C ARG A 497 -6.20 18.01 22.77
N THR A 498 -6.59 19.00 22.00
CA THR A 498 -6.64 20.40 22.41
C THR A 498 -8.06 20.94 22.35
N ARG A 499 -8.35 21.94 23.18
CA ARG A 499 -9.65 22.60 23.20
C ARG A 499 -9.47 24.11 23.26
N GLY A 500 -10.01 24.79 22.25
CA GLY A 500 -10.07 26.24 22.22
C GLY A 500 -9.81 26.82 20.84
N TRP A 501 -9.41 28.08 20.84
CA TRP A 501 -9.07 28.84 19.65
C TRP A 501 -7.59 29.19 19.69
N ALA A 502 -6.96 29.14 18.52
CA ALA A 502 -5.59 29.56 18.30
C ALA A 502 -5.55 30.69 17.27
N ARG A 503 -4.36 31.26 17.10
CA ARG A 503 -4.06 32.34 16.16
C ARG A 503 -3.08 31.82 15.13
N LEU A 504 -3.51 31.76 13.87
CA LEU A 504 -2.65 31.42 12.74
C LEU A 504 -1.95 32.68 12.23
N HIS A 505 -0.63 32.63 12.19
CA HIS A 505 0.26 33.67 11.68
C HIS A 505 0.95 33.16 10.40
N PRO A 506 0.52 33.56 9.20
CA PRO A 506 0.95 32.95 7.94
C PRO A 506 2.33 33.41 7.42
N ALA A 507 2.96 34.39 8.06
CA ALA A 507 4.28 34.91 7.65
C ALA A 507 5.00 35.62 8.82
N PRO A 508 5.38 34.89 9.89
CA PRO A 508 6.05 35.49 11.03
C PRO A 508 7.45 35.99 10.66
N SER A 509 7.85 37.13 11.24
CA SER A 509 9.21 37.67 11.11
C SER A 509 10.18 37.10 12.15
N ALA A 510 9.70 36.19 13.00
CA ALA A 510 10.50 35.51 14.00
C ALA A 510 11.63 34.69 13.35
N ARG A 511 12.74 34.56 14.07
CA ARG A 511 13.91 33.79 13.64
C ARG A 511 14.31 32.80 14.72
N LEU A 512 14.65 31.61 14.28
CA LEU A 512 15.31 30.61 15.12
C LEU A 512 16.82 30.82 15.00
N ALA A 513 17.49 31.00 16.14
CA ALA A 513 18.94 31.00 16.23
C ALA A 513 19.38 29.72 16.95
N VAL A 514 20.40 29.05 16.43
CA VAL A 514 20.93 27.82 17.00
C VAL A 514 22.39 28.08 17.42
N ALA A 515 22.73 27.74 18.66
CA ALA A 515 24.09 27.89 19.15
C ALA A 515 25.00 26.80 18.59
N ARG A 516 26.27 27.15 18.34
CA ARG A 516 27.31 26.16 18.06
C ARG A 516 27.58 25.34 19.31
N SER A 517 27.06 24.12 19.33
CA SER A 517 27.14 23.20 20.47
C SER A 517 27.22 21.77 19.98
N ALA A 518 27.92 20.91 20.72
CA ALA A 518 27.95 19.46 20.48
C ALA A 518 26.67 18.75 20.98
N HIS A 519 25.74 19.48 21.61
CA HIS A 519 24.49 18.89 22.07
C HIS A 519 23.66 18.34 20.90
N PRO A 520 23.16 17.09 20.96
CA PRO A 520 22.48 16.44 19.83
C PRO A 520 21.34 17.27 19.22
N LEU A 521 20.53 17.92 20.07
CA LEU A 521 19.45 18.81 19.60
C LEU A 521 19.96 19.99 18.74
N ALA A 522 21.07 20.63 19.14
CA ALA A 522 21.63 21.77 18.40
C ALA A 522 22.26 21.32 17.07
N VAL A 523 22.92 20.15 17.06
CA VAL A 523 23.45 19.52 15.85
C VAL A 523 22.33 19.24 14.86
N ARG A 524 21.26 18.55 15.28
CA ARG A 524 20.10 18.23 14.42
C ARG A 524 19.44 19.48 13.84
N LEU A 525 19.23 20.52 14.64
CA LEU A 525 18.68 21.79 14.15
C LEU A 525 19.57 22.46 13.09
N SER A 526 20.89 22.35 13.26
CA SER A 526 21.87 22.88 12.30
C SER A 526 21.89 22.08 11.00
N GLU A 527 21.88 20.75 11.09
CA GLU A 527 21.83 19.83 9.93
C GLU A 527 20.54 20.00 9.12
N LEU A 528 19.41 20.22 9.79
CA LEU A 528 18.13 20.55 9.15
C LEU A 528 18.13 21.95 8.50
N GLY A 529 19.20 22.74 8.68
CA GLY A 529 19.34 24.08 8.12
C GLY A 529 18.44 25.12 8.80
N LEU A 530 18.16 24.96 10.09
CA LEU A 530 17.22 25.82 10.82
C LEU A 530 17.87 27.01 11.53
N ASP A 531 19.20 27.11 11.56
CA ASP A 531 19.89 28.30 12.09
C ASP A 531 19.65 29.53 11.20
N GLY A 532 19.17 30.61 11.82
CA GLY A 532 18.73 31.84 11.15
C GLY A 532 17.40 31.73 10.40
N ALA A 533 16.78 30.54 10.35
CA ALA A 533 15.58 30.27 9.58
C ALA A 533 14.35 31.01 10.13
N ARG A 534 13.44 31.36 9.22
CA ARG A 534 12.13 31.92 9.56
C ARG A 534 11.07 30.83 9.47
N PRO A 535 10.12 30.77 10.41
CA PRO A 535 8.97 29.89 10.25
C PRO A 535 8.16 30.31 9.02
N LEU A 536 7.68 29.33 8.26
CA LEU A 536 6.71 29.50 7.19
C LEU A 536 5.38 30.01 7.76
N LEU A 537 4.97 29.45 8.89
CA LEU A 537 3.81 29.90 9.66
C LEU A 537 4.00 29.57 11.14
N CYS A 538 3.26 30.27 11.99
CA CYS A 538 3.15 29.97 13.42
C CYS A 538 1.67 29.86 13.82
N VAL A 539 1.35 28.89 14.68
CA VAL A 539 0.07 28.83 15.38
C VAL A 539 0.33 29.10 16.85
N THR A 540 -0.38 30.07 17.44
CA THR A 540 -0.24 30.37 18.87
C THR A 540 -1.55 30.19 19.62
N ALA A 541 -1.49 29.53 20.77
CA ALA A 541 -2.61 29.34 21.66
C ALA A 541 -2.27 30.01 23.01
N PRO A 542 -2.73 31.25 23.27
CA PRO A 542 -2.42 31.95 24.52
C PRO A 542 -3.17 31.37 25.73
N ARG A 543 -4.28 30.67 25.49
CA ARG A 543 -5.07 29.94 26.49
C ARG A 543 -5.36 28.56 25.94
N ARG A 544 -4.47 27.62 26.27
CA ARG A 544 -4.55 26.23 25.85
C ARG A 544 -5.13 25.36 26.97
N GLN A 545 -6.03 24.47 26.59
CA GLN A 545 -6.43 23.32 27.39
C GLN A 545 -6.12 22.05 26.60
N SER A 546 -5.52 21.05 27.23
CA SER A 546 -5.15 19.82 26.55
C SER A 546 -5.31 18.57 27.40
N LEU A 547 -5.54 17.45 26.70
CA LEU A 547 -5.42 16.09 27.20
C LEU A 547 -4.29 15.42 26.40
N THR A 548 -3.24 14.99 27.08
CA THR A 548 -2.16 14.22 26.46
C THR A 548 -2.34 12.76 26.83
N ASP A 549 -2.69 11.96 25.84
CA ASP A 549 -2.83 10.52 25.97
C ASP A 549 -1.44 9.88 26.09
N THR A 550 -1.37 8.71 26.73
CA THR A 550 -0.12 7.94 26.80
C THR A 550 0.33 7.50 25.41
N ALA A 551 1.63 7.36 25.25
CA ALA A 551 2.24 6.85 24.03
C ALA A 551 1.96 5.36 23.91
N VAL A 552 1.19 4.98 22.89
CA VAL A 552 0.79 3.59 22.67
C VAL A 552 1.57 2.96 21.51
N PRO A 553 2.03 1.70 21.65
CA PRO A 553 2.68 1.01 20.55
C PRO A 553 1.71 0.78 19.41
N LEU A 554 2.17 1.09 18.20
CA LEU A 554 1.55 0.63 16.98
C LEU A 554 1.83 -0.86 16.85
N SER A 555 0.79 -1.70 16.88
CA SER A 555 0.95 -3.11 16.61
C SER A 555 1.49 -3.31 15.20
N THR A 556 2.67 -3.91 15.09
CA THR A 556 3.14 -4.49 13.84
C THR A 556 2.41 -5.83 13.71
N GLY A 557 1.33 -5.84 12.94
CA GLY A 557 0.59 -7.07 12.62
C GLY A 557 1.39 -8.03 11.74
#